data_AF-A0A7S3AXY2-F1
#
_entry.id   AF-A0A7S3AXY2-F1
#
_cell.length_a   1.000
_cell.length_b   1.000
_cell.length_c   1.000
_cell.angle_alpha   90.00
_cell.angle_beta   90.00
_cell.angle_gamma   90.00
#
_symmetry.space_group_name_H-M   'P 1'
#
loop_
_entity.id
_entity.type
_entity.pdbx_description
1 polymer ?
#
loop_
_entity_poly.entity_id
_entity_poly.type
_entity_poly.pdbx_seq_one_letter_code
_entity_poly.pdbx_strand_id
1 'polypeptide(L)'
;WAYVLPPITYPDGTTRLKLGGGRHDVDPATRELHGDDTLVEWYRSGGDPSAAEEMSGFLHELIPGLAPLHVLSDACATCNTPGRRPYIGPVGPNLFVATGGNGFAAKSSDEIGRLGAVCALATDGEWEGDTELPSTLFKPLVLPARALS
;
A
#
# COMPACT_ATOMS: atom_id res chain seq x y z
N TRP A 1 -3.47 9.80 -10.77
CA TRP A 1 -3.28 10.67 -9.58
C TRP A 1 -1.84 10.55 -9.12
N ALA A 2 -1.29 11.59 -8.50
CA ALA A 2 0.06 11.57 -7.95
C ALA A 2 0.09 12.30 -6.61
N TYR A 3 1.05 11.93 -5.77
CA TYR A 3 1.46 12.70 -4.60
C TYR A 3 2.94 13.03 -4.73
N VAL A 4 3.32 14.20 -4.23
CA VAL A 4 4.71 14.64 -4.14
C VAL A 4 4.97 14.97 -2.69
N LEU A 5 6.00 14.35 -2.12
CA LEU A 5 6.45 14.65 -0.76
C LEU A 5 7.43 15.83 -0.82
N PRO A 6 7.51 16.68 0.22
CA PRO A 6 8.51 17.74 0.25
C PRO A 6 9.92 17.15 0.13
N PRO A 7 10.88 17.89 -0.46
CA PRO A 7 12.28 17.48 -0.44
C PRO A 7 12.76 17.33 1.00
N ILE A 8 13.46 16.23 1.29
CA ILE A 8 14.11 16.01 2.58
C ILE A 8 15.59 15.73 2.40
N THR A 9 16.40 16.17 3.35
CA THR A 9 17.83 15.87 3.40
C THR A 9 18.06 14.56 4.13
N TYR A 10 18.78 13.65 3.49
CA TYR A 10 19.16 12.35 4.03
C TYR A 10 20.48 12.45 4.83
N PRO A 11 20.81 11.45 5.68
CA PRO A 11 22.04 11.45 6.47
C PRO A 11 23.33 11.53 5.64
N ASP A 12 23.28 11.16 4.36
CA ASP A 12 24.40 11.27 3.40
C ASP A 12 24.58 12.69 2.81
N GLY A 13 23.77 13.66 3.24
CA GLY A 13 23.79 15.04 2.75
C GLY A 13 23.01 15.25 1.45
N THR A 14 22.47 14.19 0.84
CA THR A 14 21.66 14.32 -0.38
C THR A 14 20.27 14.86 -0.05
N THR A 15 19.75 15.77 -0.88
CA THR A 15 18.35 16.19 -0.81
C THR A 15 17.55 15.46 -1.87
N ARG A 16 16.51 14.74 -1.47
CA ARG A 16 15.71 13.92 -2.37
C ARG A 16 14.26 14.34 -2.33
N LEU A 17 13.65 14.41 -3.50
CA LEU A 17 12.22 14.60 -3.70
C LEU A 17 11.62 13.25 -4.06
N LYS A 18 10.53 12.86 -3.40
CA LYS A 18 9.83 11.61 -3.69
C LYS A 18 8.46 11.90 -4.29
N LEU A 19 8.15 11.23 -5.38
CA LEU A 19 6.79 11.13 -5.89
C LEU A 19 6.33 9.68 -5.95
N GLY A 20 5.01 9.52 -5.98
CA GLY A 20 4.36 8.27 -6.33
C GLY A 20 2.95 8.53 -6.82
N GLY A 21 2.30 7.51 -7.34
CA GLY A 21 0.97 7.68 -7.89
C GLY A 21 0.41 6.41 -8.50
N GLY A 22 -0.77 6.55 -9.08
CA GLY A 22 -1.44 5.51 -9.85
C GLY A 22 -2.01 6.07 -11.14
N ARG A 23 -1.86 5.30 -12.21
CA ARG A 23 -2.52 5.52 -13.51
C ARG A 23 -4.01 5.21 -13.40
N HIS A 24 -4.87 6.10 -13.88
CA HIS A 24 -6.33 5.88 -13.88
C HIS A 24 -6.81 5.17 -15.14
N ASP A 25 -6.03 5.26 -16.21
CA ASP A 25 -6.27 4.73 -17.54
C ASP A 25 -5.78 3.28 -17.71
N VAL A 26 -5.06 2.76 -16.71
CA VAL A 26 -4.62 1.36 -16.68
C VAL A 26 -5.58 0.55 -15.82
N ASP A 27 -6.16 -0.49 -16.42
CA ASP A 27 -6.96 -1.47 -15.68
C ASP A 27 -6.06 -2.22 -14.67
N PRO A 28 -6.32 -2.12 -13.35
CA PRO A 28 -5.56 -2.83 -12.34
C PRO A 28 -5.50 -4.35 -12.55
N ALA A 29 -6.54 -4.94 -13.15
CA ALA A 29 -6.58 -6.38 -13.44
C ALA A 29 -5.49 -6.80 -14.42
N THR A 30 -5.05 -5.89 -15.31
CA THR A 30 -3.97 -6.16 -16.27
C THR A 30 -2.57 -6.14 -15.63
N ARG A 31 -2.47 -5.77 -14.36
CA ARG A 31 -1.21 -5.67 -13.60
C ARG A 31 -1.23 -6.44 -12.29
N GLU A 32 -2.13 -7.40 -12.15
CA GLU A 32 -2.13 -8.29 -11.00
C GLU A 32 -0.88 -9.18 -11.01
N LEU A 33 -0.20 -9.20 -9.85
CA LEU A 33 0.95 -10.05 -9.62
C LEU A 33 0.45 -11.34 -8.96
N HIS A 34 0.60 -12.47 -9.66
CA HIS A 34 0.14 -13.77 -9.19
C HIS A 34 1.32 -14.63 -8.72
N GLY A 35 1.31 -14.97 -7.44
CA GLY A 35 2.32 -15.83 -6.82
C GLY A 35 3.54 -15.08 -6.30
N ASP A 36 4.21 -15.71 -5.32
CA ASP A 36 5.31 -15.10 -4.58
C ASP A 36 6.52 -14.83 -5.48
N ASP A 37 6.86 -15.77 -6.39
CA ASP A 37 7.99 -15.62 -7.31
C ASP A 37 7.81 -14.41 -8.24
N THR A 38 6.63 -14.26 -8.84
CA THR A 38 6.28 -13.09 -9.68
C THR A 38 6.40 -11.78 -8.91
N LEU A 39 5.97 -11.75 -7.64
CA LEU A 39 6.07 -10.58 -6.79
C LEU A 39 7.55 -10.24 -6.47
N VAL A 40 8.36 -11.26 -6.18
CA VAL A 40 9.80 -11.09 -5.93
C VAL A 40 10.53 -10.61 -7.18
N GLU A 41 10.22 -11.18 -8.34
CA GLU A 41 10.75 -10.74 -9.63
C GLU A 41 10.37 -9.29 -9.93
N TRP A 42 9.12 -8.90 -9.66
CA TRP A 42 8.66 -7.51 -9.79
C TRP A 42 9.49 -6.56 -8.93
N TYR A 43 9.71 -6.88 -7.65
CA TYR A 43 10.54 -6.04 -6.78
C TYR A 43 12.01 -5.95 -7.21
N ARG A 44 12.51 -6.93 -7.98
CA ARG A 44 13.88 -6.93 -8.51
C ARG A 44 14.01 -6.23 -9.87
N SER A 45 12.90 -5.91 -10.54
CA SER A 45 12.93 -5.35 -11.89
C SER A 45 13.18 -3.84 -11.93
N GLY A 46 13.01 -3.13 -10.81
CA GLY A 46 13.01 -1.67 -10.77
C GLY A 46 11.69 -1.03 -11.22
N GLY A 47 10.67 -1.84 -11.51
CA GLY A 47 9.31 -1.40 -11.81
C GLY A 47 9.03 -1.25 -13.31
N ASP A 48 8.04 -0.41 -13.65
CA ASP A 48 7.63 -0.12 -15.03
C ASP A 48 8.37 1.12 -15.55
N PRO A 49 9.30 1.00 -16.53
CA PRO A 49 10.05 2.13 -17.05
C PRO A 49 9.15 3.21 -17.67
N SER A 50 8.02 2.83 -18.28
CA SER A 50 7.08 3.80 -18.85
C SER A 50 6.41 4.63 -17.75
N ALA A 51 6.13 4.02 -16.60
CA ALA A 51 5.56 4.71 -15.46
C ALA A 51 6.58 5.67 -14.82
N ALA A 52 7.85 5.28 -14.79
CA ALA A 52 8.93 6.16 -14.33
C ALA A 52 9.07 7.40 -15.24
N GLU A 53 9.04 7.21 -16.56
CA GLU A 53 9.14 8.31 -17.54
C GLU A 53 7.96 9.27 -17.43
N GLU A 54 6.71 8.76 -17.38
CA GLU A 54 5.53 9.60 -17.22
C GLU A 54 5.55 10.39 -15.91
N MET A 55 5.90 9.73 -14.80
CA MET A 55 5.99 10.38 -13.50
C MET A 55 7.08 11.47 -13.47
N SER A 56 8.21 11.24 -14.13
CA SER A 56 9.26 12.25 -14.28
C SER A 56 8.77 13.44 -15.13
N GLY A 57 8.05 13.17 -16.21
CA GLY A 57 7.44 14.21 -17.04
C GLY A 57 6.45 15.07 -16.26
N PHE A 58 5.51 14.43 -15.55
CA PHE A 58 4.55 15.11 -14.66
C PHE A 58 5.25 16.00 -13.64
N LEU A 59 6.36 15.53 -13.06
CA LEU A 59 7.10 16.30 -12.07
C LEU A 59 7.74 17.57 -12.66
N HIS A 60 8.24 17.51 -13.89
CA HIS A 60 8.78 18.67 -14.59
C HIS A 60 7.70 19.68 -15.00
N GLU A 61 6.50 19.21 -15.33
CA GLU A 61 5.34 20.08 -15.57
C GLU A 61 4.90 20.78 -14.28
N LEU A 62 4.88 20.04 -13.17
CA LEU A 62 4.48 20.58 -11.86
C LEU A 62 5.51 21.56 -11.29
N ILE A 63 6.81 21.31 -11.51
CA ILE A 63 7.91 22.13 -10.99
C ILE A 63 8.82 22.54 -12.16
N PRO A 64 8.46 23.59 -12.91
CA PRO A 64 9.26 24.09 -14.01
C PRO A 64 10.68 24.47 -13.54
N GLY A 65 11.69 24.00 -14.27
CA GLY A 65 13.10 24.27 -13.96
C GLY A 65 13.73 23.31 -12.94
N LEU A 66 13.00 22.30 -12.45
CA LEU A 66 13.60 21.23 -11.66
C LEU A 66 14.70 20.52 -12.47
N ALA A 67 15.91 20.49 -11.94
CA ALA A 67 17.08 19.85 -12.56
C ALA A 67 17.72 18.85 -11.58
N PRO A 68 17.16 17.63 -11.44
CA PRO A 68 17.68 16.64 -10.52
C PRO A 68 19.04 16.12 -10.98
N LEU A 69 19.97 15.89 -10.04
CA LEU A 69 21.26 15.26 -10.35
C LEU A 69 21.09 13.80 -10.80
N HIS A 70 20.10 13.11 -10.23
CA HIS A 70 19.74 11.73 -10.56
C HIS A 70 18.22 11.55 -10.43
N VAL A 71 17.65 10.72 -11.30
CA VAL A 71 16.28 10.22 -11.19
C VAL A 71 16.36 8.73 -10.91
N LEU A 72 15.73 8.30 -9.83
CA LEU A 72 15.64 6.90 -9.42
C LEU A 72 14.17 6.50 -9.35
N SER A 73 13.87 5.30 -9.84
CA SER A 73 12.57 4.66 -9.78
C SER A 73 12.70 3.26 -9.20
N ASP A 74 11.63 2.77 -8.59
CA ASP A 74 11.60 1.43 -8.02
C ASP A 74 10.20 0.81 -8.14
N ALA A 75 10.13 -0.50 -8.00
CA ALA A 75 8.90 -1.26 -8.00
C ALA A 75 8.14 -1.11 -6.68
N CYS A 76 6.82 -0.98 -6.77
CA CYS A 76 5.91 -1.02 -5.65
C CYS A 76 4.72 -1.90 -6.01
N ALA A 77 4.11 -2.54 -5.01
CA ALA A 77 2.86 -3.28 -5.16
C ALA A 77 1.86 -2.87 -4.08
N THR A 78 0.57 -3.00 -4.39
CA THR A 78 -0.51 -2.77 -3.44
C THR A 78 -1.24 -4.07 -3.17
N CYS A 79 -1.62 -4.29 -1.91
CA CYS A 79 -2.49 -5.40 -1.54
C CYS A 79 -3.93 -4.89 -1.49
N ASN A 80 -4.73 -5.29 -2.47
CA ASN A 80 -6.12 -4.85 -2.63
C ASN A 80 -7.08 -5.95 -2.14
N THR A 81 -8.04 -5.58 -1.31
CA THR A 81 -9.10 -6.48 -0.86
C THR A 81 -10.34 -6.31 -1.75
N PRO A 82 -11.17 -7.36 -1.95
CA PRO A 82 -12.44 -7.25 -2.66
C PRO A 82 -13.36 -6.13 -2.11
N GLY A 83 -13.36 -5.94 -0.79
CA GLY A 83 -14.16 -4.90 -0.11
C GLY A 83 -13.57 -3.49 -0.18
N ARG A 84 -12.36 -3.31 -0.74
CA ARG A 84 -11.61 -2.04 -0.78
C ARG A 84 -11.42 -1.37 0.58
N ARG A 85 -11.43 -2.19 1.64
CA ARG A 85 -11.14 -1.81 3.03
C ARG A 85 -10.02 -2.69 3.55
N PRO A 86 -9.16 -2.19 4.46
CA PRO A 86 -8.17 -3.06 5.09
C PRO A 86 -8.87 -4.19 5.84
N TYR A 87 -8.22 -5.34 5.91
CA TYR A 87 -8.65 -6.41 6.80
C TYR A 87 -8.06 -6.16 8.19
N ILE A 88 -8.93 -6.05 9.18
CA ILE A 88 -8.58 -5.88 10.59
C ILE A 88 -9.43 -6.87 11.39
N GLY A 89 -8.79 -7.89 11.98
CA GLY A 89 -9.55 -8.91 12.72
C GLY A 89 -8.79 -10.20 13.01
N PRO A 90 -9.42 -11.11 13.77
CA PRO A 90 -8.89 -12.45 14.01
C PRO A 90 -8.96 -13.31 12.75
N VAL A 91 -7.92 -14.12 12.54
CA VAL A 91 -7.87 -15.20 11.54
C VAL A 91 -7.56 -16.57 12.16
N GLY A 92 -7.41 -16.61 13.49
CA GLY A 92 -7.23 -17.81 14.31
C GLY A 92 -7.22 -17.47 15.80
N PRO A 93 -7.11 -18.46 16.70
CA PRO A 93 -7.29 -18.26 18.15
C PRO A 93 -6.40 -17.19 18.79
N ASN A 94 -5.18 -16.99 18.27
CA ASN A 94 -4.23 -15.99 18.74
C ASN A 94 -3.53 -15.29 17.56
N LEU A 95 -4.18 -15.24 16.40
CA LEU A 95 -3.62 -14.66 15.19
C LEU A 95 -4.58 -13.61 14.65
N PHE A 96 -4.08 -12.39 14.58
CA PHE A 96 -4.81 -11.22 14.10
C PHE A 96 -4.06 -10.61 12.92
N VAL A 97 -4.80 -9.96 12.02
CA VAL A 97 -4.24 -9.27 10.87
C VAL A 97 -4.70 -7.82 10.82
N ALA A 98 -3.82 -6.95 10.32
CA ALA A 98 -4.12 -5.59 9.88
C ALA A 98 -3.43 -5.40 8.52
N THR A 99 -4.10 -5.76 7.43
CA THR A 99 -3.49 -5.90 6.09
C THR A 99 -4.42 -5.41 4.97
N GLY A 100 -4.02 -5.54 3.71
CA GLY A 100 -4.87 -5.21 2.56
C GLY A 100 -5.13 -3.72 2.43
N GLY A 101 -4.07 -2.90 2.54
CA GLY A 101 -4.16 -1.44 2.64
C GLY A 101 -4.69 -0.70 1.40
N ASN A 102 -5.01 -1.39 0.31
CA ASN A 102 -5.61 -0.85 -0.92
C ASN A 102 -4.88 0.35 -1.55
N GLY A 103 -3.57 0.49 -1.32
CA GLY A 103 -2.78 1.64 -1.78
C GLY A 103 -2.96 2.93 -0.96
N PHE A 104 -3.73 2.91 0.13
CA PHE A 104 -4.02 4.08 0.96
C PHE A 104 -3.60 3.93 2.43
N ALA A 105 -3.09 2.76 2.84
CA ALA A 105 -2.78 2.49 4.23
C ALA A 105 -1.69 3.41 4.80
N ALA A 106 -0.75 3.92 4.01
CA ALA A 106 0.35 4.74 4.53
C ALA A 106 -0.14 6.02 5.23
N LYS A 107 -1.20 6.68 4.74
CA LYS A 107 -1.76 7.88 5.38
C LYS A 107 -2.69 7.57 6.56
N SER A 108 -3.11 6.31 6.69
CA SER A 108 -4.10 5.87 7.68
C SER A 108 -3.50 4.81 8.62
N SER A 109 -2.18 4.66 8.63
CA SER A 109 -1.48 3.57 9.31
C SER A 109 -1.66 3.62 10.82
N ASP A 110 -1.68 4.83 11.39
CA ASP A 110 -1.82 5.02 12.83
C ASP A 110 -3.17 4.52 13.31
N GLU A 111 -4.24 4.86 12.57
CA GLU A 111 -5.60 4.44 12.91
C GLU A 111 -5.82 2.95 12.61
N ILE A 112 -5.30 2.44 11.49
CA ILE A 112 -5.35 0.99 11.19
C ILE A 112 -4.61 0.20 12.28
N GLY A 113 -3.45 0.70 12.74
CA GLY A 113 -2.67 0.11 13.82
C GLY A 113 -3.39 0.17 15.16
N ARG A 114 -4.02 1.32 15.49
CA ARG A 114 -4.84 1.48 16.69
C ARG A 114 -6.01 0.50 16.70
N LEU A 115 -6.78 0.42 15.62
CA LEU A 115 -7.90 -0.52 15.49
C LEU A 115 -7.43 -1.98 15.56
N GLY A 116 -6.31 -2.30 14.92
CA GLY A 116 -5.70 -3.62 15.02
C GLY A 116 -5.29 -4.00 16.45
N ALA A 117 -4.70 -3.05 17.20
CA ALA A 117 -4.34 -3.25 18.59
C ALA A 117 -5.56 -3.43 19.50
N VAL A 118 -6.59 -2.59 19.34
CA VAL A 118 -7.85 -2.72 20.10
C VAL A 118 -8.50 -4.08 19.82
N CYS A 119 -8.59 -4.45 18.55
CA CYS A 119 -9.11 -5.75 18.12
C CYS A 119 -8.37 -6.93 18.76
N ALA A 120 -7.03 -6.89 18.79
CA ALA A 120 -6.22 -7.96 19.36
C ALA A 120 -6.32 -8.06 20.89
N LEU A 121 -6.68 -6.98 21.58
CA LEU A 121 -6.84 -6.93 23.03
C LEU A 121 -8.29 -7.16 23.49
N ALA A 122 -9.26 -7.09 22.58
CA ALA A 122 -10.67 -7.33 22.86
C ALA A 122 -10.95 -8.81 23.13
N THR A 123 -11.93 -9.08 24.00
CA THR A 123 -12.29 -10.45 24.39
C THR A 123 -12.93 -11.23 23.24
N ASP A 124 -13.63 -10.55 22.34
CA ASP A 124 -14.36 -11.10 21.19
C ASP A 124 -13.69 -10.77 19.84
N GLY A 125 -12.58 -10.04 19.86
CA GLY A 125 -11.90 -9.61 18.64
C GLY A 125 -12.61 -8.46 17.92
N GLU A 126 -13.51 -7.73 18.59
CA GLU A 126 -14.20 -6.57 18.03
C GLU A 126 -13.89 -5.30 18.84
N TRP A 127 -13.91 -4.14 18.18
CA TRP A 127 -13.84 -2.86 18.90
C TRP A 127 -15.25 -2.31 19.09
N GLU A 128 -15.57 -1.90 20.32
CA GLU A 128 -16.87 -1.35 20.67
C GLU A 128 -16.95 0.16 20.44
N GLY A 129 -18.15 0.66 20.18
CA GLY A 129 -18.50 2.09 20.33
C GLY A 129 -18.20 3.02 19.15
N ASP A 130 -17.55 2.54 18.08
CA ASP A 130 -17.37 3.32 16.85
C ASP A 130 -18.47 2.99 15.83
N THR A 131 -19.50 3.83 15.76
CA THR A 131 -20.63 3.66 14.83
C THR A 131 -20.28 4.03 13.38
N GLU A 132 -19.21 4.81 13.17
CA GLU A 132 -18.78 5.22 11.83
C GLU A 132 -17.86 4.18 11.18
N LEU A 133 -17.06 3.48 12.00
CA LEU A 133 -16.13 2.43 11.58
C LEU A 133 -16.40 1.10 12.29
N PRO A 134 -17.58 0.45 12.11
CA PRO A 134 -17.84 -0.83 12.75
C PRO A 134 -16.86 -1.92 12.26
N SER A 135 -16.44 -2.79 13.21
CA SER A 135 -15.51 -3.92 12.99
C SER A 135 -15.89 -4.80 11.79
N THR A 136 -17.19 -4.99 11.58
CA THR A 136 -17.76 -5.78 10.49
C THR A 136 -17.35 -5.31 9.10
N LEU A 137 -17.02 -4.03 8.91
CA LEU A 137 -16.54 -3.48 7.63
C LEU A 137 -15.12 -3.94 7.26
N PHE A 138 -14.35 -4.39 8.24
CA PHE A 138 -12.94 -4.73 8.10
C PHE A 138 -12.70 -6.23 8.30
N LYS A 139 -13.76 -7.02 8.47
CA LYS A 139 -13.67 -8.44 8.78
C LYS A 139 -12.81 -9.19 7.75
N PRO A 140 -11.72 -9.87 8.17
CA PRO A 140 -10.89 -10.65 7.27
C PRO A 140 -11.66 -11.82 6.64
N LEU A 141 -11.35 -12.11 5.37
CA LEU A 141 -11.80 -13.34 4.72
C LEU A 141 -10.82 -14.48 5.02
N VAL A 142 -11.27 -15.45 5.82
CA VAL A 142 -10.52 -16.67 6.09
C VAL A 142 -11.02 -17.76 5.16
N LEU A 143 -10.20 -18.13 4.18
CA LEU A 143 -10.49 -19.27 3.32
C LEU A 143 -10.09 -20.57 4.05
N PRO A 144 -10.86 -21.66 3.90
CA PRO A 144 -10.43 -22.96 4.39
C PRO A 144 -9.08 -23.29 3.77
N ALA A 145 -8.18 -23.90 4.54
CA ALA A 145 -6.90 -24.34 4.04
C ALA A 145 -7.12 -25.17 2.77
N ARG A 146 -6.65 -24.67 1.62
CA ARG A 146 -6.48 -25.55 0.46
C ARG A 146 -5.48 -26.59 0.91
N ALA A 147 -5.79 -27.87 0.70
CA ALA A 147 -4.78 -28.91 0.79
C ALA A 147 -3.64 -28.45 -0.13
N LEU A 148 -2.52 -28.05 0.45
CA LEU A 148 -1.30 -27.75 -0.29
C LEU A 148 -0.91 -29.09 -0.92
N SER A 149 -1.26 -29.27 -2.20
CA SER A 149 -0.84 -30.40 -3.03
C SER A 149 0.55 -30.13 -3.56
#